data_AF-A0A520IMJ2-F1
#
_entry.id   AF-A0A520IMJ2-F1
#
_cell.length_a   1.000
_cell.length_b   1.000
_cell.length_c   1.000
_cell.angle_alpha   90.00
_cell.angle_beta   90.00
_cell.angle_gamma   90.00
#
_symmetry.space_group_name_H-M   'P 1'
#
loop_
_entity.id
_entity.type
_entity.pdbx_description
1 polymer ?
#
loop_
_entity_poly.entity_id
_entity_poly.type
_entity_poly.pdbx_seq_one_letter_code
_entity_poly.pdbx_strand_id
1 'polypeptide(L)'
;MDFKSKQLLIESIAAEVSELHPLLSSVLDKLQNITHVECTHGVFEKGADFVLTRLDPALGTYSHIGVVVKKGKISSDITDISRQIEECTQPRLLQGGKRSERLTEIWVINTSSISINAKEKIFDTYVRQRIEFIDGEQLTRLVDKHAPYFWHAVPSAIGRYLDDVRAQILASDHEAGTVGGIAVDKFYIEPDIQEIDRSSYQKNSARQKKPRLVNLTEEVLTSAVTILEGEMGFGKSKTARVIVQHYCAPDQTKLKNVVPIYASFRKYCESKSTLNAFISRTLGDVESELTGDY
;
A
#
# COMPACT_ATOMS: atom_id res chain seq x y z
N MET A 1 -2.72 17.42 -4.13
CA MET A 1 -3.15 17.96 -2.83
C MET A 1 -1.94 18.59 -2.15
N ASP A 2 -2.05 19.81 -1.62
CA ASP A 2 -0.97 20.47 -0.89
C ASP A 2 -0.81 19.87 0.52
N PHE A 3 0.37 20.03 1.11
CA PHE A 3 0.71 19.39 2.39
C PHE A 3 -0.21 19.82 3.54
N LYS A 4 -0.67 21.07 3.55
CA LYS A 4 -1.57 21.59 4.58
C LYS A 4 -2.96 20.95 4.52
N SER A 5 -3.51 20.74 3.33
CA SER A 5 -4.78 20.01 3.19
C SER A 5 -4.67 18.55 3.62
N LYS A 6 -3.52 17.91 3.37
CA LYS A 6 -3.25 16.55 3.84
C LYS A 6 -3.23 16.45 5.37
N GLN A 7 -2.59 17.41 6.04
CA GLN A 7 -2.60 17.49 7.50
C GLN A 7 -4.02 17.66 8.05
N LEU A 8 -4.82 18.54 7.45
CA LEU A 8 -6.23 18.73 7.85
C LEU A 8 -7.05 17.45 7.66
N LEU A 9 -6.78 16.68 6.60
CA LEU A 9 -7.44 15.40 6.37
C LEU A 9 -7.09 14.39 7.47
N ILE A 10 -5.81 14.24 7.82
CA ILE A 10 -5.36 13.37 8.92
C ILE A 10 -6.00 13.79 10.25
N GLU A 11 -6.05 15.10 10.53
CA GLU A 11 -6.66 15.63 11.76
C GLU A 11 -8.18 15.38 11.80
N SER A 12 -8.83 15.34 10.63
CA SER A 12 -10.28 15.12 10.51
C SER A 12 -10.74 13.66 10.64
N ILE A 13 -9.81 12.70 10.74
CA ILE A 13 -10.15 11.27 10.87
C ILE A 13 -11.01 11.04 12.13
N ALA A 14 -12.28 10.69 11.90
CA ALA A 14 -13.30 10.68 12.94
C ALA A 14 -13.30 9.36 13.72
N ALA A 15 -13.06 8.24 13.05
CA ALA A 15 -13.12 6.91 13.64
C ALA A 15 -11.72 6.29 13.81
N GLU A 16 -11.41 5.79 15.01
CA GLU A 16 -10.02 5.39 15.33
C GLU A 16 -9.76 4.00 14.78
N VAL A 17 -10.66 3.10 15.15
CA VAL A 17 -10.59 1.68 14.84
C VAL A 17 -10.88 1.41 13.37
N SER A 18 -11.86 2.10 12.76
CA SER A 18 -12.27 1.81 11.38
C SER A 18 -11.53 2.61 10.31
N GLU A 19 -10.86 3.72 10.65
CA GLU A 19 -10.16 4.56 9.67
C GLU A 19 -8.67 4.70 9.99
N LEU A 20 -8.33 5.16 11.20
CA LEU A 20 -6.93 5.42 11.57
C LEU A 20 -6.11 4.13 11.69
N HIS A 21 -6.65 3.10 12.33
CA HIS A 21 -5.96 1.83 12.55
C HIS A 21 -5.62 1.10 11.23
N PRO A 22 -6.54 0.97 10.24
CA PRO A 22 -6.20 0.41 8.92
C PRO A 22 -5.12 1.20 8.17
N LEU A 23 -5.16 2.54 8.25
CA LEU A 23 -4.13 3.40 7.67
C LEU A 23 -2.78 3.12 8.33
N LEU A 24 -2.72 3.12 9.66
CA LEU A 24 -1.50 2.86 10.42
C LEU A 24 -0.95 1.46 10.16
N SER A 25 -1.80 0.43 10.14
CA SER A 25 -1.39 -0.93 9.78
C SER A 25 -0.68 -0.95 8.42
N SER A 26 -1.16 -0.18 7.44
CA SER A 26 -0.54 -0.12 6.11
C SER A 26 0.78 0.65 6.09
N VAL A 27 0.88 1.71 6.89
CA VAL A 27 2.07 2.56 6.96
C VAL A 27 3.18 1.90 7.77
N LEU A 28 2.85 1.35 8.94
CA LEU A 28 3.78 0.76 9.89
C LEU A 28 4.45 -0.49 9.32
N ASP A 29 3.71 -1.31 8.57
CA ASP A 29 4.23 -2.53 7.94
C ASP A 29 5.28 -2.26 6.85
N LYS A 30 5.23 -1.06 6.25
CA LYS A 30 6.19 -0.61 5.22
C LYS A 30 7.38 0.16 5.78
N LEU A 31 7.45 0.35 7.10
CA LEU A 31 8.58 1.02 7.73
C LEU A 31 9.84 0.15 7.66
N GLN A 32 10.99 0.82 7.52
CA GLN A 32 12.26 0.11 7.42
C GLN A 32 12.54 -0.72 8.67
N ASN A 33 13.00 -1.95 8.46
CA ASN A 33 13.36 -2.92 9.49
C ASN A 33 12.20 -3.40 10.39
N ILE A 34 10.95 -3.00 10.12
CA ILE A 34 9.79 -3.63 10.74
C ILE A 34 9.54 -4.96 10.02
N THR A 35 9.47 -6.04 10.79
CA THR A 35 9.26 -7.40 10.25
C THR A 35 7.85 -7.92 10.51
N HIS A 36 7.16 -7.35 11.48
CA HIS A 36 5.80 -7.76 11.85
C HIS A 36 5.06 -6.61 12.53
N VAL A 37 3.76 -6.49 12.22
CA VAL A 37 2.82 -5.56 12.84
C VAL A 37 1.62 -6.35 13.35
N GLU A 38 1.37 -6.31 14.65
CA GLU A 38 0.22 -6.94 15.30
C GLU A 38 -0.75 -5.86 15.78
N CYS A 39 -2.01 -5.88 15.33
CA CYS A 39 -3.06 -5.05 15.91
C CYS A 39 -3.59 -5.73 17.16
N THR A 40 -3.44 -5.08 18.32
CA THR A 40 -3.80 -5.63 19.64
C THR A 40 -5.06 -5.00 20.22
N HIS A 41 -5.76 -4.17 19.44
CA HIS A 41 -7.00 -3.51 19.88
C HIS A 41 -8.02 -4.51 20.45
N GLY A 42 -8.45 -4.28 21.69
CA GLY A 42 -9.40 -5.15 22.41
C GLY A 42 -8.85 -5.72 23.72
N VAL A 43 -9.24 -6.94 24.09
CA VAL A 43 -8.96 -7.54 25.41
C VAL A 43 -7.45 -7.74 25.67
N PHE A 44 -6.63 -7.76 24.61
CA PHE A 44 -5.19 -7.96 24.68
C PHE A 44 -4.37 -6.67 24.48
N GLU A 45 -5.02 -5.50 24.43
CA GLU A 45 -4.39 -4.20 24.14
C GLU A 45 -3.23 -3.92 25.11
N LYS A 46 -3.44 -4.13 26.41
CA LYS A 46 -2.46 -3.82 27.48
C LYS A 46 -1.80 -2.45 27.22
N GLY A 47 -2.63 -1.46 26.95
CA GLY A 47 -2.23 -0.09 26.66
C GLY A 47 -1.61 0.19 25.29
N ALA A 48 -1.45 -0.79 24.40
CA ALA A 48 -0.96 -0.58 23.04
C ALA A 48 -2.00 -1.02 21.99
N ASP A 49 -2.30 -0.15 21.05
CA ASP A 49 -3.15 -0.44 19.89
C ASP A 49 -2.44 -1.35 18.88
N PHE A 50 -1.11 -1.17 18.73
CA PHE A 50 -0.27 -2.05 17.92
C PHE A 50 0.98 -2.49 18.66
N VAL A 51 1.50 -3.66 18.27
CA VAL A 51 2.85 -4.11 18.61
C VAL A 51 3.64 -4.32 17.33
N LEU A 52 4.81 -3.69 17.24
CA LEU A 52 5.74 -3.83 16.12
C LEU A 52 6.94 -4.65 16.55
N THR A 53 7.39 -5.54 15.67
CA THR A 53 8.69 -6.21 15.81
C THR A 53 9.66 -5.59 14.83
N ARG A 54 10.73 -4.99 15.35
CA ARG A 54 11.80 -4.35 14.57
C ARG A 54 13.10 -5.14 14.68
N LEU A 55 13.68 -5.49 13.54
CA LEU A 55 15.01 -6.10 13.46
C LEU A 55 16.10 -5.03 13.57
N ASP A 56 17.06 -5.23 14.46
CA ASP A 56 18.30 -4.47 14.44
C ASP A 56 19.26 -5.11 13.43
N PRO A 57 19.59 -4.42 12.31
CA PRO A 57 20.45 -5.01 11.28
C PRO A 57 21.90 -5.17 11.72
N ALA A 58 22.37 -4.42 12.71
CA ALA A 58 23.76 -4.51 13.18
C ALA A 58 23.97 -5.68 14.13
N LEU A 59 22.97 -5.97 14.98
CA LEU A 59 23.05 -7.01 16.01
C LEU A 59 22.29 -8.29 15.65
N GLY A 60 21.40 -8.25 14.66
CA GLY A 60 20.52 -9.36 14.32
C GLY A 60 19.46 -9.67 15.38
N THR A 61 19.25 -8.75 16.33
CA THR A 61 18.30 -8.90 17.43
C THR A 61 16.96 -8.24 17.14
N TYR A 62 15.89 -8.75 17.73
CA TYR A 62 14.56 -8.15 17.62
C TYR A 62 14.27 -7.23 18.80
N SER A 63 13.64 -6.10 18.51
CA SER A 63 13.09 -5.15 19.48
C SER A 63 11.59 -5.05 19.29
N HIS A 64 10.85 -4.90 20.38
CA HIS A 64 9.39 -4.80 20.35
C HIS A 64 8.95 -3.40 20.75
N ILE A 65 8.09 -2.82 19.93
CA ILE A 65 7.63 -1.45 20.07
C ILE A 65 6.13 -1.48 20.31
N GLY A 66 5.65 -0.89 21.42
CA GLY A 66 4.22 -0.65 21.61
C GLY A 66 3.81 0.65 20.96
N VAL A 67 2.69 0.66 20.26
CA VAL A 67 2.16 1.87 19.63
C VAL A 67 0.87 2.25 20.34
N VAL A 68 0.84 3.47 20.85
CA VAL A 68 -0.32 4.10 21.46
C VAL A 68 -0.87 5.12 20.48
N VAL A 69 -2.11 4.96 20.06
CA VAL A 69 -2.75 5.84 19.08
C VAL A 69 -3.71 6.77 19.80
N LYS A 70 -3.64 8.07 19.48
CA LYS A 70 -4.52 9.10 20.04
C LYS A 70 -5.02 10.06 18.97
N LYS A 71 -6.24 10.52 19.15
CA LYS A 71 -6.80 11.57 18.30
C LYS A 71 -6.71 12.94 18.92
N GLY A 72 -6.63 13.93 18.05
CA GLY A 72 -6.69 15.33 18.43
C GLY A 72 -5.42 15.80 19.13
N LYS A 73 -5.55 16.96 19.78
CA LYS A 73 -4.43 17.64 20.42
C LYS A 73 -4.18 17.05 21.79
N ILE A 74 -2.96 16.60 22.02
CA ILE A 74 -2.51 16.16 23.35
C ILE A 74 -2.03 17.42 24.10
N SER A 75 -2.84 17.81 25.08
CA SER A 75 -2.57 18.96 25.95
C SER A 75 -1.90 18.51 27.26
N SER A 76 -1.98 19.32 28.31
CA SER A 76 -1.32 19.06 29.61
C SER A 76 -1.92 17.90 30.41
N ASP A 77 -3.16 17.49 30.10
CA ASP A 77 -3.73 16.27 30.66
C ASP A 77 -3.22 15.06 29.89
N ILE A 78 -2.32 14.32 30.52
CA ILE A 78 -1.67 13.13 29.97
C ILE A 78 -2.12 11.85 30.69
N THR A 79 -3.14 11.92 31.55
CA THR A 79 -3.49 10.83 32.47
C THR A 79 -3.78 9.52 31.73
N ASP A 80 -4.55 9.59 30.64
CA ASP A 80 -4.86 8.42 29.81
C ASP A 80 -3.64 7.85 29.10
N ILE A 81 -2.75 8.71 28.61
CA ILE A 81 -1.53 8.30 27.91
C ILE A 81 -0.54 7.67 28.89
N SER A 82 -0.36 8.29 30.06
CA SER A 82 0.44 7.75 31.16
C SER A 82 -0.05 6.36 31.58
N ARG A 83 -1.36 6.18 31.74
CA ARG A 83 -1.94 4.87 32.05
C ARG A 83 -1.60 3.84 30.97
N GLN A 84 -1.76 4.17 29.69
CA GLN A 84 -1.44 3.27 28.59
C GLN A 84 0.05 2.96 28.48
N ILE A 85 0.94 3.93 28.74
CA ILE A 85 2.39 3.71 28.81
C ILE A 85 2.75 2.75 29.96
N GLU A 86 2.13 2.91 31.12
CA GLU A 86 2.33 2.01 32.27
C GLU A 86 1.85 0.59 31.96
N GLU A 87 0.67 0.46 31.36
CA GLU A 87 0.15 -0.83 30.87
C GLU A 87 1.09 -1.46 29.83
N CYS A 88 1.70 -0.64 28.96
CA CYS A 88 2.66 -1.09 27.96
C CYS A 88 3.90 -1.76 28.57
N THR A 89 4.27 -1.35 29.78
CA THR A 89 5.45 -1.82 30.50
C THR A 89 5.31 -3.27 30.98
N GLN A 90 4.07 -3.76 31.10
CA GLN A 90 3.81 -5.11 31.59
C GLN A 90 4.20 -6.17 30.54
N PRO A 91 4.73 -7.33 30.99
CA PRO A 91 5.00 -8.44 30.07
C PRO A 91 3.73 -8.86 29.32
N ARG A 92 3.89 -9.09 28.01
CA ARG A 92 2.80 -9.51 27.14
C ARG A 92 3.17 -10.74 26.35
N LEU A 93 2.17 -11.54 26.05
CA LEU A 93 2.32 -12.68 25.18
C LEU A 93 2.21 -12.20 23.74
N LEU A 94 3.27 -12.35 22.96
CA LEU A 94 3.32 -12.04 21.54
C LEU A 94 3.16 -13.32 20.70
N GLN A 95 2.80 -13.16 19.42
CA GLN A 95 2.68 -14.27 18.46
C GLN A 95 1.68 -15.35 18.89
N GLY A 96 0.47 -14.95 19.29
CA GLY A 96 -0.59 -15.90 19.65
C GLY A 96 -0.30 -16.73 20.90
N GLY A 97 0.41 -16.17 21.88
CA GLY A 97 0.58 -16.81 23.20
C GLY A 97 1.92 -17.49 23.46
N LYS A 98 2.83 -17.55 22.47
CA LYS A 98 4.01 -18.43 22.55
C LYS A 98 5.21 -17.82 23.26
N ARG A 99 5.32 -16.48 23.32
CA ARG A 99 6.48 -15.80 23.93
C ARG A 99 6.04 -14.63 24.78
N SER A 100 6.48 -14.61 26.04
CA SER A 100 6.32 -13.47 26.93
C SER A 100 7.49 -12.51 26.74
N GLU A 101 7.25 -11.37 26.11
CA GLU A 101 8.29 -10.35 25.90
C GLU A 101 7.84 -8.99 26.46
N ARG A 102 8.84 -8.15 26.79
CA ARG A 102 8.62 -6.78 27.23
C ARG A 102 8.86 -5.84 26.05
N LEU A 103 8.05 -4.81 25.97
CA LEU A 103 8.26 -3.75 25.01
C LEU A 103 9.49 -2.93 25.41
N THR A 104 10.41 -2.76 24.47
CA THR A 104 11.65 -2.01 24.66
C THR A 104 11.48 -0.52 24.40
N GLU A 105 10.45 -0.18 23.63
CA GLU A 105 10.20 1.18 23.13
C GLU A 105 8.68 1.38 22.98
N ILE A 106 8.23 2.62 23.14
CA ILE A 106 6.82 3.00 23.00
C ILE A 106 6.72 4.18 22.04
N TRP A 107 5.84 4.07 21.05
CA TRP A 107 5.54 5.15 20.12
C TRP A 107 4.16 5.70 20.43
N VAL A 108 4.07 7.01 20.65
CA VAL A 108 2.79 7.71 20.81
C VAL A 108 2.50 8.43 19.50
N ILE A 109 1.51 7.93 18.76
CA ILE A 109 1.08 8.50 17.48
C ILE A 109 -0.18 9.32 17.70
N ASN A 110 -0.21 10.55 17.20
CA ASN A 110 -1.44 11.33 17.19
C ASN A 110 -1.75 12.02 15.86
N THR A 111 -3.04 12.32 15.66
CA THR A 111 -3.54 12.94 14.41
C THR A 111 -3.32 14.45 14.32
N SER A 112 -2.99 15.12 15.43
CA SER A 112 -2.78 16.57 15.50
C SER A 112 -1.44 16.88 16.20
N SER A 113 -1.35 17.94 16.99
CA SER A 113 -0.12 18.32 17.70
C SER A 113 -0.07 17.79 19.15
N ILE A 114 1.16 17.63 19.64
CA ILE A 114 1.45 17.28 21.04
C ILE A 114 2.15 18.49 21.67
N SER A 115 1.61 18.99 22.77
CA SER A 115 2.20 20.14 23.48
C SER A 115 3.58 19.80 24.04
N ILE A 116 4.49 20.78 24.04
CA ILE A 116 5.87 20.61 24.55
C ILE A 116 5.84 20.19 26.02
N ASN A 117 5.02 20.85 26.84
CA ASN A 117 4.86 20.52 28.26
C ASN A 117 4.41 19.07 28.49
N ALA A 118 3.55 18.53 27.61
CA ALA A 118 3.14 17.12 27.69
C ALA A 118 4.30 16.17 27.37
N LYS A 119 5.10 16.48 26.33
CA LYS A 119 6.28 15.70 25.99
C LYS A 119 7.29 15.70 27.14
N GLU A 120 7.61 16.87 27.68
CA GLU A 120 8.52 17.02 28.82
C GLU A 120 8.04 16.25 30.04
N LYS A 121 6.76 16.39 30.41
CA LYS A 121 6.17 15.67 31.55
C LYS A 121 6.24 14.15 31.38
N ILE A 122 6.00 13.63 30.18
CA ILE A 122 6.11 12.18 29.89
C ILE A 122 7.58 11.75 29.97
N PHE A 123 8.51 12.50 29.38
CA PHE A 123 9.94 12.18 29.43
C PHE A 123 10.50 12.18 30.87
N ASP A 124 10.11 13.16 31.68
CA ASP A 124 10.54 13.26 33.08
C ASP A 124 9.95 12.14 33.95
N THR A 125 8.73 11.69 33.63
CA THR A 125 8.08 10.58 34.37
C THR A 125 8.67 9.22 34.00
N TYR A 126 8.97 9.00 32.71
CA TYR A 126 9.37 7.70 32.18
C TYR A 126 10.81 7.69 31.64
N VAL A 127 11.75 8.27 32.39
CA VAL A 127 13.18 8.41 32.01
C VAL A 127 13.86 7.11 31.55
N ARG A 128 13.43 5.97 32.09
CA ARG A 128 14.01 4.65 31.78
C ARG A 128 13.42 3.99 30.53
N GLN A 129 12.40 4.58 29.93
CA GLN A 129 11.73 4.05 28.76
C GLN A 129 12.05 4.91 27.54
N ARG A 130 12.27 4.24 26.41
CA ARG A 130 12.39 4.93 25.15
C ARG A 130 10.99 5.23 24.63
N ILE A 131 10.62 6.51 24.63
CA ILE A 131 9.34 6.98 24.13
C ILE A 131 9.59 7.89 22.93
N GLU A 132 8.95 7.59 21.80
CA GLU A 132 9.00 8.44 20.60
C GLU A 132 7.61 9.00 20.33
N PHE A 133 7.55 10.25 19.88
CA PHE A 133 6.30 10.92 19.54
C PHE A 133 6.22 11.10 18.03
N ILE A 134 5.10 10.69 17.44
CA ILE A 134 4.78 10.88 16.02
C ILE A 134 3.57 11.79 15.95
N ASP A 135 3.80 13.06 15.63
CA ASP A 135 2.72 14.04 15.50
C ASP A 135 2.02 13.98 14.14
N GLY A 136 0.92 14.72 14.00
CA GLY A 136 0.13 14.76 12.77
C GLY A 136 0.95 15.20 11.55
N GLU A 137 1.97 16.04 11.72
CA GLU A 137 2.88 16.41 10.64
C GLU A 137 3.78 15.24 10.23
N GLN A 138 4.41 14.58 11.20
CA GLN A 138 5.24 13.41 10.95
C GLN A 138 4.43 12.25 10.37
N LEU A 139 3.23 12.01 10.89
CA LEU A 139 2.29 11.02 10.36
C LEU A 139 1.92 11.33 8.91
N THR A 140 1.64 12.60 8.58
CA THR A 140 1.37 13.02 7.19
C THR A 140 2.54 12.67 6.26
N ARG A 141 3.78 12.90 6.70
CA ARG A 141 4.98 12.54 5.91
C ARG A 141 5.14 11.03 5.73
N LEU A 142 4.82 10.24 6.76
CA LEU A 142 4.85 8.78 6.68
C LEU A 142 3.79 8.25 5.71
N VAL A 143 2.58 8.80 5.77
CA VAL A 143 1.49 8.45 4.84
C VAL A 143 1.86 8.84 3.41
N ASP A 144 2.43 10.03 3.19
CA ASP A 144 2.92 10.46 1.87
C ASP A 144 3.92 9.49 1.25
N LYS A 145 4.80 8.91 2.08
CA LYS A 145 5.84 8.02 1.62
C LYS A 145 5.35 6.58 1.43
N HIS A 146 4.49 6.08 2.32
CA HIS A 146 4.19 4.65 2.43
C HIS A 146 2.74 4.28 2.06
N ALA A 147 1.81 5.24 2.10
CA ALA A 147 0.40 5.03 1.77
C ALA A 147 -0.19 6.19 0.93
N PRO A 148 0.40 6.54 -0.23
CA PRO A 148 -0.05 7.68 -1.03
C PRO A 148 -1.48 7.51 -1.56
N TYR A 149 -1.97 6.28 -1.72
CA TYR A 149 -3.35 5.98 -2.14
C TYR A 149 -4.41 6.57 -1.19
N PHE A 150 -4.08 6.77 0.09
CA PHE A 150 -4.98 7.34 1.09
C PHE A 150 -5.53 8.72 0.66
N TRP A 151 -4.68 9.55 0.04
CA TRP A 151 -5.06 10.91 -0.40
C TRP A 151 -6.10 10.93 -1.51
N HIS A 152 -6.26 9.82 -2.22
CA HIS A 152 -7.19 9.71 -3.34
C HIS A 152 -8.53 9.10 -2.90
N ALA A 153 -8.70 8.81 -1.60
CA ALA A 153 -9.86 8.12 -1.04
C ALA A 153 -10.08 6.73 -1.66
N VAL A 154 -8.99 6.05 -2.02
CA VAL A 154 -9.03 4.63 -2.39
C VAL A 154 -9.09 3.81 -1.10
N PRO A 155 -10.03 2.86 -0.96
CA PRO A 155 -10.09 1.95 0.18
C PRO A 155 -8.75 1.27 0.47
N SER A 156 -8.48 0.98 1.74
CA SER A 156 -7.15 0.51 2.16
C SER A 156 -6.78 -0.85 1.56
N ALA A 157 -7.73 -1.79 1.42
CA ALA A 157 -7.43 -3.09 0.82
C ALA A 157 -7.16 -2.97 -0.69
N ILE A 158 -7.99 -2.23 -1.44
CA ILE A 158 -7.70 -1.90 -2.85
C ILE A 158 -6.32 -1.21 -2.97
N GLY A 159 -6.06 -0.20 -2.15
CA GLY A 159 -4.79 0.55 -2.19
C GLY A 159 -3.57 -0.32 -1.95
N ARG A 160 -3.62 -1.23 -0.97
CA ARG A 160 -2.57 -2.22 -0.70
C ARG A 160 -2.36 -3.15 -1.89
N TYR A 161 -3.44 -3.71 -2.44
CA TYR A 161 -3.37 -4.59 -3.61
C TYR A 161 -2.71 -3.90 -4.82
N LEU A 162 -3.09 -2.66 -5.13
CA LEU A 162 -2.50 -1.92 -6.24
C LEU A 162 -1.01 -1.64 -6.02
N ASP A 163 -0.61 -1.35 -4.78
CA ASP A 163 0.80 -1.18 -4.43
C ASP A 163 1.58 -2.48 -4.59
N ASP A 164 1.02 -3.62 -4.20
CA ASP A 164 1.65 -4.94 -4.34
C ASP A 164 1.82 -5.33 -5.81
N VAL A 165 0.78 -5.13 -6.64
CA VAL A 165 0.85 -5.34 -8.09
C VAL A 165 1.90 -4.43 -8.71
N ARG A 166 1.95 -3.16 -8.30
CA ARG A 166 2.95 -2.20 -8.78
C ARG A 166 4.37 -2.64 -8.40
N ALA A 167 4.58 -3.10 -7.16
CA ALA A 167 5.87 -3.63 -6.70
C ALA A 167 6.29 -4.87 -7.51
N GLN A 168 5.36 -5.79 -7.78
CA GLN A 168 5.60 -6.97 -8.61
C GLN A 168 6.04 -6.59 -10.03
N ILE A 169 5.43 -5.56 -10.61
CA ILE A 169 5.76 -5.09 -11.96
C ILE A 169 7.13 -4.43 -11.99
N LEU A 170 7.45 -3.59 -11.00
CA LEU A 170 8.76 -2.96 -10.89
C LEU A 170 9.87 -4.01 -10.75
N ALA A 171 9.66 -5.05 -9.95
CA ALA A 171 10.58 -6.18 -9.85
C ALA A 171 10.73 -6.90 -11.21
N SER A 172 9.62 -7.18 -11.90
CA SER A 172 9.63 -7.81 -13.23
C SER A 172 10.33 -6.95 -14.29
N ASP A 173 10.22 -5.63 -14.20
CA ASP A 173 10.90 -4.70 -15.09
C ASP A 173 12.41 -4.67 -14.82
N HIS A 174 12.80 -4.71 -13.55
CA HIS A 174 14.21 -4.79 -13.15
C HIS A 174 14.87 -6.10 -13.61
N GLU A 175 14.18 -7.23 -13.46
CA GLU A 175 14.65 -8.55 -13.95
C GLU A 175 14.76 -8.62 -15.48
N ALA A 176 13.85 -7.96 -16.20
CA ALA A 176 13.84 -7.95 -17.66
C ALA A 176 14.82 -6.91 -18.27
N GLY A 177 15.35 -5.99 -17.47
CA GLY A 177 16.26 -4.93 -17.91
C GLY A 177 17.66 -5.45 -18.18
N THR A 178 18.14 -5.33 -19.42
CA THR A 178 19.52 -5.67 -19.80
C THR A 178 20.56 -4.64 -19.33
N VAL A 179 20.14 -3.41 -19.04
CA VAL A 179 21.01 -2.33 -18.54
C VAL A 179 20.89 -2.32 -17.02
N GLY A 180 21.73 -3.10 -16.34
CA GLY A 180 21.77 -3.17 -14.89
C GLY A 180 22.05 -1.79 -14.27
N GLY A 181 21.15 -1.34 -13.38
CA GLY A 181 21.41 -0.30 -12.40
C GLY A 181 21.58 1.14 -12.89
N ILE A 182 21.59 1.42 -14.19
CA ILE A 182 21.50 2.81 -14.67
C ILE A 182 20.02 3.17 -14.64
N ALA A 183 19.66 3.98 -13.65
CA ALA A 183 18.34 4.54 -13.40
C ALA A 183 17.81 5.33 -14.62
N VAL A 184 17.42 4.60 -15.67
CA VAL A 184 16.56 5.11 -16.73
C VAL A 184 15.13 4.69 -16.41
N ASP A 185 14.71 4.85 -15.15
CA ASP A 185 13.35 4.56 -14.67
C ASP A 185 12.27 5.41 -15.35
N LYS A 186 12.64 6.32 -16.25
CA LYS A 186 11.75 7.30 -16.87
C LYS A 186 11.74 7.29 -18.40
N PHE A 187 12.54 6.44 -19.06
CA PHE A 187 12.56 6.44 -20.53
C PHE A 187 11.86 5.19 -21.06
N TYR A 188 10.55 5.31 -21.25
CA TYR A 188 9.76 4.36 -22.00
C TYR A 188 9.44 4.95 -23.37
N ILE A 189 9.84 4.26 -24.43
CA ILE A 189 9.40 4.58 -25.78
C ILE A 189 8.11 3.80 -26.00
N GLU A 190 7.01 4.52 -26.15
CA GLU A 190 5.73 3.92 -26.48
C GLU A 190 5.76 3.38 -27.91
N PRO A 191 5.48 2.08 -28.13
CA PRO A 191 5.44 1.53 -29.47
C PRO A 191 4.18 1.99 -30.19
N ASP A 192 4.30 2.26 -31.49
CA ASP A 192 3.14 2.49 -32.35
C ASP A 192 2.41 1.16 -32.60
N ILE A 193 1.14 1.10 -32.20
CA ILE A 193 0.33 -0.12 -32.30
C ILE A 193 -0.76 0.09 -33.33
N GLN A 194 -0.87 -0.87 -34.24
CA GLN A 194 -1.82 -0.84 -35.34
C GLN A 194 -2.85 -1.96 -35.18
N GLU A 195 -4.10 -1.63 -35.47
CA GLU A 195 -5.17 -2.62 -35.52
C GLU A 195 -4.98 -3.55 -36.72
N ILE A 196 -4.95 -4.86 -36.47
CA ILE A 196 -4.95 -5.88 -37.52
C ILE A 196 -6.40 -6.30 -37.77
N ASP A 197 -7.00 -5.73 -38.81
CA ASP A 197 -8.36 -6.08 -39.21
C ASP A 197 -8.37 -7.48 -39.85
N ARG A 198 -8.90 -8.47 -39.13
CA ARG A 198 -8.97 -9.88 -39.59
C ARG A 198 -9.71 -10.03 -40.93
N SER A 199 -10.57 -9.07 -41.29
CA SER A 199 -11.34 -9.08 -42.54
C SER A 199 -10.49 -8.83 -43.79
N SER A 200 -9.30 -8.25 -43.65
CA SER A 200 -8.43 -7.87 -44.78
C SER A 200 -7.59 -9.02 -45.37
N TYR A 201 -7.60 -10.20 -44.73
CA TYR A 201 -7.04 -11.42 -45.32
C TYR A 201 -7.91 -11.98 -46.47
N GLN A 202 -9.17 -11.55 -46.56
CA GLN A 202 -10.06 -11.96 -47.64
C GLN A 202 -10.28 -10.85 -48.66
N LYS A 203 -9.65 -11.06 -49.81
CA LYS A 203 -9.97 -10.52 -51.15
C LYS A 203 -9.51 -9.10 -51.46
N ASN A 204 -8.58 -9.04 -52.42
CA ASN A 204 -8.50 -8.08 -53.53
C ASN A 204 -9.49 -6.91 -53.42
N SER A 205 -9.09 -5.84 -52.73
CA SER A 205 -9.85 -4.59 -52.75
C SER A 205 -8.87 -3.43 -52.77
N ALA A 206 -8.94 -2.66 -53.86
CA ALA A 206 -8.01 -1.61 -54.28
C ALA A 206 -8.04 -0.32 -53.44
N ARG A 207 -8.39 -0.41 -52.15
CA ARG A 207 -8.25 0.67 -51.17
C ARG A 207 -7.82 0.06 -49.85
N GLN A 208 -6.52 -0.10 -49.65
CA GLN A 208 -5.97 -0.36 -48.32
C GLN A 208 -6.44 0.78 -47.40
N LYS A 209 -7.37 0.49 -46.49
CA LYS A 209 -7.69 1.40 -45.39
C LYS A 209 -6.39 1.65 -44.64
N LYS A 210 -6.09 2.92 -44.35
CA LYS A 210 -4.92 3.26 -43.53
C LYS A 210 -5.03 2.51 -42.20
N PRO A 211 -3.94 1.88 -41.73
CA PRO A 211 -3.96 1.20 -40.44
C PRO A 211 -4.36 2.19 -39.35
N ARG A 212 -5.32 1.79 -38.51
CA ARG A 212 -5.74 2.59 -37.37
C ARG A 212 -4.70 2.44 -36.28
N LEU A 213 -4.13 3.56 -35.84
CA LEU A 213 -3.32 3.60 -34.63
C LEU A 213 -4.25 3.43 -33.42
N VAL A 214 -3.87 2.53 -32.52
CA VAL A 214 -4.66 2.15 -31.35
C VAL A 214 -4.00 2.71 -30.09
N ASN A 215 -4.77 3.45 -29.30
CA ASN A 215 -4.37 3.80 -27.94
C ASN A 215 -4.75 2.63 -27.01
N LEU A 216 -3.76 1.84 -26.59
CA LEU A 216 -4.03 0.67 -25.74
C LEU A 216 -4.64 1.02 -24.39
N THR A 217 -4.38 2.21 -23.84
CA THR A 217 -4.99 2.59 -22.57
C THR A 217 -6.50 2.72 -22.69
N GLU A 218 -7.00 3.21 -23.82
CA GLU A 218 -8.44 3.33 -24.09
C GLU A 218 -9.04 1.99 -24.54
N GLU A 219 -8.32 1.26 -25.40
CA GLU A 219 -8.79 0.00 -25.99
C GLU A 219 -9.09 -1.08 -24.94
N VAL A 220 -8.33 -1.10 -23.84
CA VAL A 220 -8.55 -2.03 -22.72
C VAL A 220 -9.90 -1.80 -22.03
N LEU A 221 -10.49 -0.62 -22.13
CA LEU A 221 -11.79 -0.31 -21.54
C LEU A 221 -12.96 -0.62 -22.49
N THR A 222 -12.72 -0.59 -23.81
CA THR A 222 -13.77 -0.77 -24.82
C THR A 222 -13.91 -2.22 -25.26
N SER A 223 -12.81 -2.95 -25.32
CA SER A 223 -12.76 -4.30 -25.88
C SER A 223 -12.73 -5.36 -24.80
N ALA A 224 -13.57 -6.40 -24.94
CA ALA A 224 -13.62 -7.51 -24.00
C ALA A 224 -12.35 -8.38 -24.03
N VAL A 225 -11.72 -8.52 -25.20
CA VAL A 225 -10.48 -9.28 -25.39
C VAL A 225 -9.63 -8.59 -26.45
N THR A 226 -8.40 -8.24 -26.08
CA THR A 226 -7.38 -7.67 -26.99
C THR A 226 -6.16 -8.58 -27.02
N ILE A 227 -5.66 -8.89 -28.21
CA ILE A 227 -4.46 -9.72 -28.41
C ILE A 227 -3.37 -8.83 -29.00
N LEU A 228 -2.25 -8.71 -28.30
CA LEU A 228 -1.08 -7.97 -28.77
C LEU A 228 -0.10 -8.93 -29.47
N GLU A 229 0.03 -8.79 -30.78
CA GLU A 229 0.94 -9.57 -31.61
C GLU A 229 2.17 -8.74 -31.99
N GLY A 230 3.32 -9.41 -32.13
CA GLY A 230 4.59 -8.79 -32.53
C GLY A 230 5.76 -9.75 -32.34
N GLU A 231 6.86 -9.53 -33.04
CA GLU A 231 8.04 -10.40 -32.95
C GLU A 231 8.76 -10.29 -31.60
N MET A 232 9.72 -11.18 -31.35
CA MET A 232 10.55 -11.13 -30.15
C MET A 232 11.33 -9.80 -30.12
N GLY A 233 11.41 -9.16 -28.94
CA GLY A 233 12.12 -7.89 -28.78
C GLY A 233 11.29 -6.62 -29.00
N PHE A 234 10.08 -6.71 -29.56
CA PHE A 234 9.19 -5.55 -29.78
C PHE A 234 8.54 -4.95 -28.51
N GLY A 235 8.97 -5.36 -27.32
CA GLY A 235 8.50 -4.74 -26.07
C GLY A 235 7.10 -5.13 -25.59
N LYS A 236 6.41 -6.12 -26.21
CA LYS A 236 5.03 -6.55 -25.83
C LYS A 236 4.79 -6.68 -24.32
N SER A 237 5.68 -7.40 -23.63
CA SER A 237 5.58 -7.59 -22.17
C SER A 237 5.81 -6.31 -21.39
N LYS A 238 6.69 -5.41 -21.88
CA LYS A 238 6.90 -4.09 -21.28
C LYS A 238 5.66 -3.22 -21.46
N THR A 239 5.05 -3.22 -22.65
CA THR A 239 3.80 -2.51 -22.93
C THR A 239 2.67 -2.98 -22.01
N ALA A 240 2.49 -4.29 -21.83
CA ALA A 240 1.50 -4.83 -20.90
C ALA A 240 1.75 -4.33 -19.45
N ARG A 241 3.01 -4.31 -19.01
CA ARG A 241 3.38 -3.80 -17.67
C ARG A 241 3.14 -2.30 -17.52
N VAL A 242 3.41 -1.50 -18.55
CA VAL A 242 3.12 -0.06 -18.55
C VAL A 242 1.61 0.21 -18.47
N ILE A 243 0.79 -0.56 -19.17
CA ILE A 243 -0.67 -0.46 -19.06
C ILE A 243 -1.12 -0.74 -17.62
N VAL A 244 -0.62 -1.82 -17.02
CA VAL A 244 -0.99 -2.14 -15.63
C VAL A 244 -0.50 -1.05 -14.67
N GLN A 245 0.70 -0.52 -14.84
CA GLN A 245 1.20 0.61 -14.04
C GLN A 245 0.31 1.84 -14.15
N HIS A 246 -0.18 2.16 -15.36
CA HIS A 246 -1.13 3.25 -15.57
C HIS A 246 -2.41 3.05 -14.76
N TYR A 247 -2.96 1.83 -14.77
CA TYR A 247 -4.18 1.50 -14.03
C TYR A 247 -4.00 1.29 -12.52
N CYS A 248 -2.77 1.06 -12.05
CA CYS A 248 -2.44 1.03 -10.62
C CYS A 248 -2.29 2.43 -10.00
N ALA A 249 -2.22 3.49 -10.82
CA ALA A 249 -2.12 4.84 -10.31
C ALA A 249 -3.42 5.23 -9.58
N PRO A 250 -3.37 5.72 -8.33
CA PRO A 250 -4.57 6.02 -7.53
C PRO A 250 -5.56 6.97 -8.23
N ASP A 251 -5.05 7.94 -8.99
CA ASP A 251 -5.87 8.86 -9.80
C ASP A 251 -6.68 8.12 -10.87
N GLN A 252 -6.06 7.16 -11.55
CA GLN A 252 -6.70 6.40 -12.63
C GLN A 252 -7.72 5.41 -12.09
N THR A 253 -7.40 4.72 -10.99
CA THR A 253 -8.32 3.78 -10.36
C THR A 253 -9.61 4.48 -9.91
N LYS A 254 -9.50 5.68 -9.33
CA LYS A 254 -10.66 6.47 -8.94
C LYS A 254 -11.51 6.93 -10.12
N LEU A 255 -10.87 7.41 -11.19
CA LEU A 255 -11.57 7.96 -12.35
C LEU A 255 -12.28 6.90 -13.17
N LYS A 256 -11.65 5.75 -13.37
CA LYS A 256 -12.12 4.69 -14.29
C LYS A 256 -12.80 3.53 -13.58
N ASN A 257 -12.64 3.42 -12.26
CA ASN A 257 -13.12 2.31 -11.43
C ASN A 257 -12.66 0.93 -11.97
N VAL A 258 -11.37 0.83 -12.32
CA VAL A 258 -10.75 -0.38 -12.86
C VAL A 258 -9.63 -0.84 -11.94
N VAL A 259 -9.69 -2.11 -11.56
CA VAL A 259 -8.63 -2.78 -10.78
C VAL A 259 -7.89 -3.76 -11.69
N PRO A 260 -6.61 -3.52 -12.00
CA PRO A 260 -5.88 -4.40 -12.90
C PRO A 260 -5.43 -5.69 -12.20
N ILE A 261 -5.44 -6.80 -12.95
CA ILE A 261 -4.89 -8.09 -12.52
C ILE A 261 -3.76 -8.46 -13.45
N TYR A 262 -2.55 -8.62 -12.91
CA TYR A 262 -1.37 -8.99 -13.68
C TYR A 262 -0.96 -10.44 -13.39
N ALA A 263 -1.00 -11.28 -14.43
CA ALA A 263 -0.57 -12.67 -14.35
C ALA A 263 0.03 -13.15 -15.67
N SER A 264 0.98 -14.08 -15.58
CA SER A 264 1.42 -14.83 -16.76
C SER A 264 0.35 -15.84 -17.17
N PHE A 265 0.23 -16.08 -18.48
CA PHE A 265 -0.71 -17.09 -18.99
C PHE A 265 -0.40 -18.49 -18.42
N ARG A 266 0.88 -18.79 -18.18
CA ARG A 266 1.31 -20.03 -17.53
C ARG A 266 0.73 -20.17 -16.11
N LYS A 267 0.82 -19.13 -15.28
CA LYS A 267 0.26 -19.13 -13.91
C LYS A 267 -1.26 -19.36 -13.93
N TYR A 268 -1.93 -18.81 -14.94
CA TYR A 268 -3.35 -19.08 -15.17
C TYR A 268 -3.61 -20.55 -15.54
N CYS A 269 -2.89 -21.11 -16.52
CA CYS A 269 -3.06 -22.52 -16.91
C CYS A 269 -2.78 -23.51 -15.76
N GLU A 270 -1.76 -23.23 -14.94
CA GLU A 270 -1.39 -24.07 -13.79
C GLU A 270 -2.46 -24.06 -12.69
N SER A 271 -3.26 -23.00 -12.58
CA SER A 271 -4.33 -22.90 -11.58
C SER A 271 -5.47 -23.90 -11.80
N LYS A 272 -5.65 -24.38 -13.04
CA LYS A 272 -6.74 -25.29 -13.47
C LYS A 272 -8.15 -24.82 -13.04
N SER A 273 -8.34 -23.52 -12.85
CA SER A 273 -9.62 -22.93 -12.44
C SER A 273 -10.28 -22.20 -13.61
N THR A 274 -11.57 -21.88 -13.47
CA THR A 274 -12.24 -20.95 -14.38
C THR A 274 -11.66 -19.55 -14.24
N LEU A 275 -11.86 -18.70 -15.26
CA LEU A 275 -11.38 -17.31 -15.22
C LEU A 275 -11.92 -16.55 -14.01
N ASN A 276 -13.21 -16.68 -13.71
CA ASN A 276 -13.83 -16.03 -12.55
C ASN A 276 -13.20 -16.52 -11.24
N ALA A 277 -13.02 -17.83 -11.07
CA ALA A 277 -12.38 -18.36 -9.86
C ALA A 277 -10.91 -17.90 -9.73
N PHE A 278 -10.21 -17.74 -10.84
CA PHE A 278 -8.86 -17.20 -10.85
C PHE A 278 -8.83 -15.72 -10.42
N ILE A 279 -9.77 -14.92 -10.91
CA ILE A 279 -9.94 -13.51 -10.56
C ILE A 279 -10.26 -13.36 -9.07
N SER A 280 -11.30 -14.04 -8.58
CA SER A 280 -11.72 -14.00 -7.17
C SER A 280 -10.58 -14.40 -6.23
N ARG A 281 -9.84 -15.47 -6.55
CA ARG A 281 -8.68 -15.90 -5.75
C ARG A 281 -7.55 -14.87 -5.75
N THR A 282 -7.39 -14.11 -6.83
CA THR A 282 -6.31 -13.13 -6.95
C THR A 282 -6.66 -11.82 -6.24
N LEU A 283 -7.93 -11.43 -6.24
CA LEU A 283 -8.42 -10.23 -5.56
C LEU A 283 -8.61 -10.45 -4.05
N GLY A 284 -9.05 -11.64 -3.63
CA GLY A 284 -9.28 -11.93 -2.21
C GLY A 284 -10.25 -10.92 -1.59
N ASP A 285 -9.84 -10.29 -0.48
CA ASP A 285 -10.65 -9.31 0.27
C ASP A 285 -10.99 -8.04 -0.53
N VAL A 286 -10.30 -7.80 -1.65
CA VAL A 286 -10.59 -6.68 -2.56
C VAL A 286 -11.90 -6.88 -3.31
N GLU A 287 -12.31 -8.14 -3.55
CA GLU A 287 -13.53 -8.45 -4.30
C GLU A 287 -14.78 -7.95 -3.57
N SER A 288 -14.86 -8.12 -2.25
CA SER A 288 -15.96 -7.61 -1.42
C SER A 288 -16.05 -6.08 -1.41
N GLU A 289 -14.92 -5.38 -1.44
CA GLU A 289 -14.91 -3.92 -1.51
C GLU A 289 -15.40 -3.39 -2.87
N LEU A 290 -15.18 -4.16 -3.95
CA LEU A 290 -15.61 -3.80 -5.30
C LEU A 290 -17.10 -4.09 -5.55
N THR A 291 -17.66 -5.14 -4.94
CA THR A 291 -19.09 -5.45 -5.07
C THR A 291 -19.97 -4.60 -4.15
N GLY A 292 -19.37 -3.92 -3.17
CA GLY A 292 -20.09 -3.06 -2.22
C GLY A 292 -20.89 -3.86 -1.17
N ASP A 293 -20.57 -5.14 -0.99
CA ASP A 293 -21.20 -6.00 0.00
C ASP A 293 -20.56 -5.77 1.37
N TYR A 294 -21.14 -4.82 2.13
CA TYR A 294 -20.94 -4.65 3.57
C TYR A 294 -22.29 -4.73 4.30
#